data_AF-A0A550H937-F1
#
_entry.id   AF-A0A550H937-F1
#
_cell.length_a   1.000
_cell.length_b   1.000
_cell.length_c   1.000
_cell.angle_alpha   90.00
_cell.angle_beta   90.00
_cell.angle_gamma   90.00
#
_symmetry.space_group_name_H-M   'P 1'
#
loop_
_entity.id
_entity.type
_entity.pdbx_description
1 polymer ?
#
loop_
_entity_poly.entity_id
_entity_poly.type
_entity_poly.pdbx_seq_one_letter_code
_entity_poly.pdbx_strand_id
1 'polypeptide(L)'
;MKTQNSVLKIGKLWQEPVQFNITVVKEGACRADHHLGETFEFSWKTPEGMCPESFVGMYPLLQSLRVLGDMRELGSPRNRVSFKTSS
;
A
#
# COMPACT_ATOMS: atom_id res chain seq x y z
N MET A 1 24.51 -31.97 -11.10
CA MET A 1 24.60 -30.77 -10.25
C MET A 1 23.19 -30.27 -10.03
N LYS A 2 22.59 -30.44 -8.84
CA LYS A 2 21.21 -29.98 -8.58
C LYS A 2 21.26 -28.48 -8.30
N THR A 3 20.75 -27.68 -9.22
CA THR A 3 20.57 -26.24 -9.05
C THR A 3 19.60 -26.03 -7.88
N GLN A 4 20.13 -25.66 -6.71
CA GLN A 4 19.28 -25.19 -5.63
C GLN A 4 18.71 -23.85 -6.08
N ASN A 5 17.46 -23.86 -6.54
CA ASN A 5 16.68 -22.64 -6.73
C ASN A 5 16.49 -22.01 -5.35
N SER A 6 17.43 -21.16 -4.94
CA SER A 6 17.31 -20.38 -3.71
C SER A 6 16.15 -19.41 -3.92
N VAL A 7 14.98 -19.77 -3.38
CA VAL A 7 13.84 -18.85 -3.33
C VAL A 7 14.29 -17.64 -2.51
N LEU A 8 14.55 -16.53 -3.20
CA LEU A 8 14.80 -15.23 -2.58
C LEU A 8 13.56 -14.88 -1.76
N LYS A 9 13.66 -14.97 -0.43
CA LYS A 9 12.65 -14.47 0.48
C LYS A 9 12.87 -12.98 0.65
N ILE A 10 12.21 -12.19 -0.20
CA ILE A 10 12.37 -10.74 -0.27
C ILE A 10 12.17 -10.09 1.12
N GLY A 11 11.26 -10.63 1.94
CA GLY A 11 11.03 -10.18 3.32
C GLY A 11 12.23 -10.24 4.28
N LYS A 12 13.37 -10.89 3.94
CA LYS A 12 14.61 -10.83 4.75
C LYS A 12 15.59 -9.73 4.31
N LEU A 13 15.40 -9.19 3.11
CA LEU A 13 16.20 -8.11 2.51
C LEU A 13 15.43 -6.78 2.46
N TRP A 14 14.18 -6.79 2.94
CA TRP A 14 13.26 -5.66 2.85
C TRP A 14 13.59 -4.58 3.89
N GLN A 15 14.51 -3.67 3.55
CA GLN A 15 14.54 -2.33 4.12
C GLN A 15 13.58 -1.49 3.27
N GLU A 16 12.38 -1.16 3.76
CA GLU A 16 11.34 -0.51 2.96
C GLU A 16 11.84 0.75 2.23
N PRO A 17 12.02 0.71 0.90
CA PRO A 17 12.61 1.82 0.18
C PRO A 17 11.58 2.63 -0.64
N VAL A 18 10.28 2.32 -0.53
CA VAL A 18 9.27 2.83 -1.48
C VAL A 18 8.33 3.81 -0.79
N GLN A 19 8.52 5.09 -1.11
CA GLN A 19 7.60 6.17 -0.85
C GLN A 19 6.90 6.56 -2.16
N PHE A 20 5.62 6.92 -2.08
CA PHE A 20 4.85 7.36 -3.23
C PHE A 20 4.30 8.76 -2.99
N ASN A 21 4.53 9.68 -3.93
CA ASN A 21 3.86 10.97 -3.95
C ASN A 21 2.64 10.88 -4.87
N ILE A 22 1.46 11.11 -4.31
CA ILE A 22 0.19 11.12 -5.05
C ILE A 22 -0.32 12.54 -5.13
N THR A 23 -0.61 13.01 -6.34
CA THR A 23 -1.17 14.34 -6.58
C THR A 23 -2.61 14.23 -7.03
N VAL A 24 -3.48 15.07 -6.47
CA VAL A 24 -4.88 15.20 -6.90
C VAL A 24 -4.90 15.90 -8.27
N VAL A 25 -5.21 15.13 -9.32
CA VAL A 25 -5.27 15.63 -10.71
C VAL A 25 -6.69 15.95 -11.18
N LYS A 26 -7.70 15.58 -10.40
CA LYS A 26 -9.12 15.84 -10.69
C LYS A 26 -9.90 16.00 -9.39
N GLU A 27 -10.62 17.10 -9.27
CA GLU A 27 -11.58 17.35 -8.19
C GLU A 27 -12.94 16.68 -8.48
N GLY A 28 -13.64 16.33 -7.40
CA GLY A 28 -14.97 15.72 -7.44
C GLY A 28 -15.67 15.86 -6.08
N ALA A 29 -16.75 15.11 -5.84
CA ALA A 29 -17.50 15.13 -4.59
C ALA A 29 -16.79 14.40 -3.43
N CYS A 30 -15.49 14.63 -3.25
CA CYS A 30 -14.73 14.03 -2.16
C CYS A 30 -15.17 14.67 -0.82
N ARG A 31 -15.54 13.84 0.15
CA ARG A 31 -15.96 14.31 1.49
C ARG A 31 -14.79 14.76 2.38
N ALA A 32 -13.56 14.52 1.93
CA ALA A 32 -12.34 14.95 2.62
C ALA A 32 -11.84 16.31 2.13
N ASP A 33 -12.59 16.99 1.25
CA ASP A 33 -12.29 18.35 0.75
C ASP A 33 -10.90 18.48 0.10
N HIS A 34 -10.53 17.47 -0.69
CA HIS A 34 -9.27 17.49 -1.44
C HIS A 34 -9.32 18.47 -2.62
N HIS A 35 -8.22 19.19 -2.82
CA HIS A 35 -8.11 20.19 -3.87
C HIS A 35 -7.11 19.77 -4.96
N LEU A 36 -7.32 20.28 -6.18
CA LEU A 36 -6.41 20.08 -7.31
C LEU A 36 -4.99 20.50 -6.95
N GLY A 37 -4.03 19.63 -7.26
CA GLY A 37 -2.61 19.85 -6.98
C GLY A 37 -2.18 19.48 -5.56
N GLU A 38 -3.10 19.15 -4.64
CA GLU A 38 -2.76 18.65 -3.32
C GLU A 38 -1.95 17.34 -3.43
N THR A 39 -0.96 17.18 -2.55
CA THR A 39 -0.03 16.05 -2.59
C THR A 39 0.00 15.27 -1.30
N PHE A 40 -0.05 13.95 -1.40
CA PHE A 40 0.03 13.00 -0.30
C PHE A 40 1.28 12.13 -0.43
N GLU A 41 2.10 12.11 0.61
CA GLU A 41 3.26 11.22 0.71
C GLU A 41 2.88 9.92 1.42
N PHE A 42 2.85 8.83 0.68
CA PHE A 42 2.63 7.49 1.20
C PHE A 42 3.95 6.83 1.53
N SER A 43 4.13 6.50 2.81
CA SER A 43 5.24 5.69 3.32
C SER A 43 4.66 4.45 4.02
N TRP A 44 5.15 4.06 5.20
CA TRP A 44 4.61 2.92 5.96
C TRP A 44 3.14 3.11 6.37
N LYS A 45 2.77 4.36 6.66
CA LYS A 45 1.41 4.74 7.07
C LYS A 45 0.68 5.47 5.95
N THR A 46 -0.63 5.32 5.92
CA THR A 46 -1.51 6.22 5.18
C THR A 46 -1.31 7.65 5.73
N PRO A 47 -1.11 8.66 4.88
CA PRO A 47 -0.94 10.04 5.33
C PRO A 47 -2.23 10.55 6.00
N GLU A 48 -2.06 11.45 6.95
CA GLU A 48 -3.18 12.12 7.60
C GLU A 48 -3.98 12.95 6.58
N GLY A 49 -5.30 13.04 6.78
CA GLY A 49 -6.19 13.76 5.87
C GLY A 49 -6.58 12.99 4.61
N MET A 50 -5.88 11.91 4.25
CA MET A 50 -6.21 11.11 3.05
C MET A 50 -7.64 10.53 3.13
N CYS A 51 -8.45 10.77 2.10
CA CYS A 51 -9.77 10.18 1.94
C CYS A 51 -9.72 8.64 1.99
N PRO A 52 -10.45 7.98 2.92
CA PRO A 52 -10.46 6.53 3.04
C PRO A 52 -10.95 5.82 1.78
N GLU A 53 -11.98 6.34 1.11
CA GLU A 53 -12.51 5.73 -0.11
C GLU A 53 -11.49 5.76 -1.25
N SER A 54 -10.79 6.89 -1.40
CA SER A 54 -9.72 7.05 -2.38
C SER A 54 -8.56 6.10 -2.05
N PHE A 55 -8.19 6.01 -0.77
CA PHE A 55 -7.16 5.09 -0.29
C PHE A 55 -7.49 3.63 -0.62
N VAL A 56 -8.73 3.19 -0.34
CA VAL A 56 -9.18 1.82 -0.66
C VAL A 56 -9.05 1.52 -2.16
N GLY A 57 -9.37 2.49 -3.02
CA GLY A 57 -9.23 2.34 -4.46
C GLY A 57 -7.78 2.23 -4.94
N MET A 58 -6.86 3.01 -4.35
CA MET A 58 -5.44 3.03 -4.76
C MET A 58 -4.57 1.97 -4.06
N TYR A 59 -4.96 1.50 -2.87
CA TYR A 59 -4.15 0.62 -2.04
C TYR A 59 -3.62 -0.63 -2.77
N PRO A 60 -4.42 -1.35 -3.58
CA PRO A 60 -3.90 -2.51 -4.32
C PRO A 60 -2.76 -2.15 -5.28
N LEU A 61 -2.81 -0.99 -5.93
CA LEU A 61 -1.76 -0.53 -6.84
C LEU A 61 -0.50 -0.15 -6.06
N LEU A 62 -0.65 0.63 -4.99
CA LEU A 62 0.47 1.01 -4.12
C LEU A 62 1.15 -0.21 -3.52
N GLN A 63 0.37 -1.20 -3.09
CA GLN A 63 0.89 -2.44 -2.53
C GLN A 63 1.57 -3.29 -3.60
N SER A 64 1.02 -3.37 -4.81
CA SER A 64 1.63 -4.08 -5.94
C SER A 64 2.97 -3.46 -6.35
N LEU A 65 3.02 -2.12 -6.43
CA LEU A 65 4.26 -1.38 -6.70
C LEU A 65 5.28 -1.57 -5.59
N ARG A 66 4.81 -1.52 -4.32
CA ARG A 66 5.66 -1.79 -3.17
C ARG A 66 6.30 -3.15 -3.29
N VAL A 67 5.55 -4.20 -3.60
CA VAL A 67 6.09 -5.56 -3.69
C VAL A 67 6.73 -5.91 -5.04
N LEU A 68 6.97 -4.92 -5.92
CA LEU A 68 7.47 -5.12 -7.29
C LEU A 68 6.64 -6.15 -8.09
N GLY A 69 5.34 -6.23 -7.82
CA GLY A 69 4.42 -7.19 -8.44
C GLY A 69 4.49 -8.61 -7.86
N ASP A 70 5.22 -8.86 -6.77
CA ASP A 70 5.25 -10.17 -6.11
C ASP A 70 3.95 -10.44 -5.31
N MET A 71 2.97 -11.00 -6.01
CA MET A 71 1.64 -11.31 -5.48
C MET A 71 1.62 -12.33 -4.32
N ARG A 72 2.74 -13.01 -4.03
CA ARG A 72 2.82 -13.97 -2.91
C ARG A 72 2.77 -13.26 -1.55
N GLU A 73 3.12 -11.98 -1.48
CA GLU A 73 3.08 -11.18 -0.26
C GLU A 73 1.68 -10.61 0.05
N LEU A 74 0.84 -10.41 -0.98
CA LEU A 74 -0.50 -9.82 -0.87
C LEU A 74 -1.52 -10.69 -0.12
N GLY A 75 -1.27 -12.01 0.00
CA GLY A 75 -2.12 -12.96 0.74
C GLY A 75 -1.46 -13.54 2.00
N SER A 76 -0.34 -12.99 2.44
CA SER A 76 0.43 -13.56 3.55
C SER A 76 -0.37 -13.57 4.87
N PRO A 77 -0.39 -14.68 5.63
CA PRO A 77 -1.07 -14.75 6.93
C PRO A 77 -0.60 -13.71 7.95
N ARG A 78 0.57 -13.08 7.73
CA ARG A 78 1.11 -12.01 8.57
C ARG A 78 0.27 -10.73 8.53
N ASN A 79 -0.51 -10.51 7.47
CA ASN A 79 -1.34 -9.32 7.28
C ASN A 79 -2.79 -9.54 7.76
N ARG A 80 -3.02 -10.50 8.66
CA ARG A 80 -4.35 -10.85 9.15
C ARG A 80 -4.89 -9.75 10.07
N VAL A 81 -5.91 -9.03 9.60
CA VAL A 81 -6.74 -8.15 10.43
C VAL A 81 -7.77 -9.01 11.17
N SER A 82 -7.82 -8.91 12.50
CA SER A 82 -8.85 -9.55 13.32
C SER A 82 -9.79 -8.49 13.89
N PHE A 83 -11.06 -8.59 13.58
CA PHE A 83 -12.09 -7.75 14.19
C PHE A 83 -12.53 -8.40 15.51
N LYS A 84 -12.38 -7.68 16.62
CA LYS A 84 -13.03 -8.01 17.88
C LYS A 84 -14.18 -7.04 18.05
N THR A 85 -15.41 -7.53 17.95
CA THR A 85 -16.60 -6.75 18.30
C THR A 85 -16.83 -6.92 19.79
N SER A 86 -16.74 -5.83 20.53
CA SER A 86 -17.21 -5.76 21.91
C SER A 86 -18.73 -5.60 21.86
N SER A 87 -19.46 -6.63 22.27
CA SER A 87 -20.90 -6.56 22.58
C SER A 87 -21.12 -5.95 23.95
#